data_AF-A0A6P1YEY4-F1
#
_entry.id   AF-A0A6P1YEY4-F1
#
_cell.length_a   1.000
_cell.length_b   1.000
_cell.length_c   1.000
_cell.angle_alpha   90.00
_cell.angle_beta   90.00
_cell.angle_gamma   90.00
#
_symmetry.space_group_name_H-M   'P 1'
#
loop_
_entity.id
_entity.type
_entity.pdbx_description
1 polymer ?
#
loop_
_entity_poly.entity_id
_entity_poly.type
_entity_poly.pdbx_seq_one_letter_code
_entity_poly.pdbx_strand_id
1 'polypeptide(L)'
;MIKLDMNRWIMNRAGLINFWYYDDEEFNFSDGKLLLRGANGSGKSVTMQSFIPLLLDGNKSPDRLDPFGSRARKLENYVLGDEDSGKDENISYIYMEFKKEKTENYLTIGMGLKAKKGKGLDFWGFAITDGRRIGKDFFLYKKIDQKVPLSRRELENRIGDGGEVKTKQKDYMAMVNKYLFGFDELEEYDELIKLLVQLRTPKLSKEFRPTVIYEILNNSLQPLSDEDLRPMSEAIENMDNIKNKLEQLEVSNREAKKLKKVYEAYNNFVLFEKARDYVDSYDKLKSLIKEKSKLEDKKVIMKKKFQVLLKISRNLRYNKII
;
A
#
# COMPACT_ATOMS: atom_id res chain seq x y z
N MET A 1 -0.36 -10.92 -11.86
CA MET A 1 0.24 -12.27 -11.97
C MET A 1 1.75 -12.11 -11.94
N ILE A 2 2.34 -12.14 -10.75
CA ILE A 2 3.78 -11.93 -10.55
C ILE A 2 4.50 -13.15 -11.12
N LYS A 3 5.29 -12.96 -12.18
CA LYS A 3 6.26 -13.97 -12.62
C LYS A 3 7.31 -14.08 -11.52
N LEU A 4 7.11 -15.01 -10.58
CA LEU A 4 8.16 -15.48 -9.68
C LEU A 4 9.29 -16.01 -10.56
N ASP A 5 10.40 -15.30 -10.56
CA ASP A 5 11.56 -15.60 -11.37
C ASP A 5 12.05 -17.02 -11.03
N MET A 6 12.19 -17.87 -12.06
CA MET A 6 12.34 -19.33 -11.91
C MET A 6 13.74 -19.77 -11.41
N ASN A 7 14.49 -18.94 -10.68
CA ASN A 7 15.83 -19.25 -10.19
C ASN A 7 16.01 -18.82 -8.73
N ARG A 8 15.15 -19.34 -7.86
CA ARG A 8 15.16 -19.09 -6.41
C ARG A 8 16.28 -19.84 -5.71
N TRP A 9 16.63 -19.33 -4.52
CA TRP A 9 17.51 -20.03 -3.59
C TRP A 9 16.78 -21.18 -2.91
N ILE A 10 17.39 -22.35 -2.88
CA ILE A 10 16.90 -23.52 -2.16
C ILE A 10 17.97 -23.99 -1.18
N MET A 11 17.55 -24.35 0.04
CA MET A 11 18.43 -24.95 1.04
C MET A 11 19.03 -26.24 0.48
N ASN A 12 20.36 -26.31 0.43
CA ASN A 12 21.08 -27.43 -0.15
C ASN A 12 21.78 -28.25 0.94
N ARG A 13 22.47 -27.58 1.87
CA ARG A 13 23.17 -28.22 2.99
C ARG A 13 23.13 -27.35 4.22
N ALA A 14 23.23 -27.96 5.40
CA ALA A 14 23.55 -27.26 6.63
C ALA A 14 24.66 -28.02 7.36
N GLY A 15 25.45 -27.35 8.17
CA GLY A 15 26.48 -28.02 8.95
C GLY A 15 26.75 -27.35 10.28
N LEU A 16 27.28 -28.17 11.19
CA LEU A 16 27.56 -27.85 12.58
C LEU A 16 28.99 -28.27 12.90
N ILE A 17 29.78 -27.37 13.48
CA ILE A 17 31.15 -27.65 13.92
C ILE A 17 31.28 -27.25 15.38
N ASN A 18 31.78 -28.17 16.20
CA ASN A 18 31.97 -28.00 17.64
C ASN A 18 30.73 -27.42 18.36
N PHE A 19 29.55 -27.82 17.90
CA PHE A 19 28.27 -27.28 18.36
C PHE A 19 27.42 -28.41 18.92
N TRP A 20 26.94 -28.26 20.16
CA TRP A 20 26.24 -29.32 20.90
C TRP A 20 27.09 -30.60 20.97
N TYR A 21 26.48 -31.77 20.80
CA TYR A 21 27.19 -33.06 20.69
C TYR A 21 27.79 -33.32 19.29
N TYR A 22 27.87 -32.31 18.42
CA TYR A 22 28.43 -32.46 17.06
C TYR A 22 29.81 -31.81 16.97
N ASP A 23 30.82 -32.63 16.66
CA ASP A 23 32.17 -32.14 16.40
C ASP A 23 32.29 -31.57 14.97
N ASP A 24 31.80 -32.29 13.97
CA ASP A 24 31.73 -31.86 12.57
C ASP A 24 30.66 -32.69 11.84
N GLU A 25 29.47 -32.12 11.67
CA GLU A 25 28.29 -32.80 11.09
C GLU A 25 27.71 -32.02 9.92
N GLU A 26 27.39 -32.72 8.82
CA GLU A 26 26.76 -32.14 7.62
C GLU A 26 25.41 -32.80 7.33
N PHE A 27 24.40 -31.98 7.06
CA PHE A 27 23.05 -32.41 6.69
C PHE A 27 22.74 -31.99 5.25
N ASN A 28 22.41 -32.97 4.41
CA ASN A 28 22.01 -32.72 3.02
C ASN A 28 20.50 -32.55 2.92
N PHE A 29 20.07 -31.53 2.17
CA PHE A 29 18.67 -31.28 1.88
C PHE A 29 18.33 -31.87 0.51
N SER A 30 17.14 -32.44 0.40
CA SER A 30 16.56 -32.86 -0.87
C SER A 30 15.46 -31.89 -1.23
N ASP A 31 15.63 -31.09 -2.29
CA ASP A 31 14.63 -30.11 -2.75
C ASP A 31 14.22 -29.13 -1.62
N GLY A 32 15.21 -28.62 -0.87
CA GLY A 32 14.99 -27.72 0.26
C GLY A 32 14.40 -28.38 1.51
N LYS A 33 14.21 -29.71 1.51
CA LYS A 33 13.60 -30.45 2.62
C LYS A 33 14.63 -31.34 3.30
N LEU A 34 14.50 -31.46 4.61
CA LEU A 34 15.31 -32.33 5.45
C LEU A 34 14.40 -33.15 6.35
N LEU A 35 14.65 -34.46 6.41
CA LEU A 35 13.92 -35.39 7.28
C LEU A 35 14.88 -36.01 8.28
N LEU A 36 14.65 -35.76 9.58
CA LEU A 36 15.42 -36.36 10.67
C LEU A 36 14.61 -37.50 11.30
N ARG A 37 15.18 -38.71 11.32
CA ARG A 37 14.58 -39.90 11.97
C ARG A 37 15.49 -40.41 13.09
N GLY A 38 14.91 -40.98 14.15
CA GLY A 38 15.64 -41.49 15.32
C GLY A 38 14.76 -41.63 16.57
N ALA A 39 15.32 -42.15 17.67
CA ALA A 39 14.61 -42.33 18.95
C ALA A 39 14.32 -41.00 19.68
N ASN A 40 13.30 -40.95 20.54
CA ASN A 40 13.03 -39.76 21.36
C ASN A 40 14.27 -39.40 22.20
N GLY A 41 14.61 -38.11 22.30
CA GLY A 41 15.81 -37.65 23.01
C GLY A 41 17.10 -37.63 22.17
N SER A 42 17.09 -38.12 20.93
CA SER A 42 18.28 -38.14 20.06
C SER A 42 18.65 -36.77 19.42
N GLY A 43 18.21 -35.66 20.00
CA GLY A 43 18.53 -34.30 19.51
C GLY A 43 17.73 -33.79 18.30
N LYS A 44 17.01 -34.62 17.54
CA LYS A 44 16.32 -34.24 16.27
C LYS A 44 15.56 -32.90 16.29
N SER A 45 14.69 -32.70 17.28
CA SER A 45 13.82 -31.52 17.36
C SER A 45 14.57 -30.28 17.86
N VAL A 46 15.54 -30.46 18.75
CA VAL A 46 16.33 -29.36 19.34
C VAL A 46 17.44 -28.92 18.39
N THR A 47 17.99 -29.83 17.60
CA THR A 47 19.15 -29.54 16.74
C THR A 47 18.79 -28.74 15.50
N MET A 48 17.68 -28.99 14.80
CA MET A 48 17.50 -28.34 13.48
C MET A 48 16.45 -27.25 13.47
N GLN A 49 15.34 -27.43 14.18
CA GLN A 49 14.27 -26.43 14.22
C GLN A 49 14.72 -25.15 14.92
N SER A 50 15.63 -25.26 15.89
CA SER A 50 16.12 -24.13 16.67
C SER A 50 17.08 -23.21 15.92
N PHE A 51 17.91 -23.74 15.03
CA PHE A 51 19.02 -22.95 14.44
C PHE A 51 18.73 -22.37 13.06
N ILE A 52 17.72 -22.85 12.32
CA ILE A 52 17.36 -22.22 11.03
C ILE A 52 16.95 -20.76 11.23
N PRO A 53 16.00 -20.41 12.12
CA PRO A 53 15.65 -19.00 12.32
C PRO A 53 16.83 -18.19 12.89
N LEU A 54 17.64 -18.80 13.75
CA LEU A 54 18.87 -18.18 14.27
C LEU A 54 19.83 -17.83 13.13
N LEU A 55 20.03 -18.71 12.14
CA LEU A 55 20.86 -18.44 10.97
C LEU A 55 20.29 -17.33 10.08
N LEU A 56 18.98 -17.12 10.07
CA LEU A 56 18.37 -16.10 9.22
C LEU A 56 18.50 -14.69 9.79
N ASP A 57 18.40 -14.51 11.12
CA ASP A 57 18.42 -13.16 11.73
C ASP A 57 19.48 -12.93 12.82
N GLY A 58 20.22 -13.96 13.22
CA GLY A 58 21.25 -13.89 14.25
C GLY A 58 20.70 -13.64 15.66
N ASN A 59 19.40 -13.84 15.91
CA ASN A 59 18.79 -13.55 17.21
C ASN A 59 19.08 -14.66 18.22
N LYS A 60 19.96 -14.35 19.18
CA LYS A 60 20.51 -15.27 20.18
C LYS A 60 19.64 -15.42 21.44
N SER A 61 18.42 -14.89 21.42
CA SER A 61 17.55 -14.89 22.61
C SER A 61 17.12 -16.32 22.97
N PRO A 62 17.15 -16.72 24.26
CA PRO A 62 16.87 -18.10 24.69
C PRO A 62 15.52 -18.65 24.25
N ASP A 63 14.49 -17.79 24.16
CA ASP A 63 13.14 -18.14 23.69
C ASP A 63 13.10 -18.68 22.25
N ARG A 64 14.16 -18.45 21.46
CA ARG A 64 14.24 -18.89 20.05
C ARG A 64 14.92 -20.24 19.87
N LEU A 65 15.68 -20.67 20.87
CA LEU A 65 16.53 -21.86 20.83
C LEU A 65 15.82 -23.12 21.32
N ASP A 66 14.71 -22.98 22.02
CA ASP A 66 13.87 -24.09 22.43
C ASP A 66 12.55 -24.08 21.64
N PRO A 67 12.24 -25.10 20.83
CA PRO A 67 10.94 -25.21 20.15
C PRO A 67 9.75 -25.29 21.12
N PHE A 68 10.00 -25.52 22.42
CA PHE A 68 9.01 -25.53 23.48
C PHE A 68 8.94 -24.24 24.30
N GLY A 69 9.75 -23.23 23.97
CA GLY A 69 9.71 -21.89 24.58
C GLY A 69 10.29 -21.80 25.99
N SER A 70 11.00 -22.82 26.48
CA SER A 70 11.69 -22.71 27.78
C SER A 70 12.93 -21.82 27.65
N ARG A 71 13.17 -20.99 28.66
CA ARG A 71 14.39 -20.14 28.77
C ARG A 71 15.56 -20.86 29.43
N ALA A 72 15.45 -22.17 29.63
CA ALA A 72 16.34 -22.92 30.52
C ALA A 72 17.76 -23.09 29.97
N ARG A 73 17.97 -23.03 28.65
CA ARG A 73 19.29 -23.17 28.02
C ARG A 73 19.65 -21.94 27.21
N LYS A 74 20.83 -21.39 27.49
CA LYS A 74 21.44 -20.30 26.71
C LYS A 74 22.25 -20.87 25.55
N LEU A 75 22.47 -20.05 24.52
CA LEU A 75 23.30 -20.42 23.37
C LEU A 75 24.72 -20.84 23.77
N GLU A 76 25.27 -20.22 24.82
CA GLU A 76 26.58 -20.55 25.42
C GLU A 76 26.68 -22.03 25.84
N ASN A 77 25.59 -22.60 26.36
CA ASN A 77 25.54 -24.01 26.77
C ASN A 77 25.66 -24.93 25.56
N TYR A 78 25.17 -24.50 24.39
CA TYR A 78 25.33 -25.29 23.17
C TYR A 78 26.75 -25.23 22.61
N VAL A 79 27.50 -24.16 22.89
CA VAL A 79 28.89 -24.02 22.42
C VAL A 79 29.87 -24.68 23.38
N LEU A 80 29.67 -24.55 24.71
CA LEU A 80 30.56 -25.15 25.71
C LEU A 80 30.27 -26.63 25.93
N GLY A 81 29.04 -27.09 25.71
CA GLY A 81 28.58 -28.43 26.08
C GLY A 81 28.09 -28.47 27.53
N ASP A 82 27.84 -29.68 28.04
CA ASP A 82 27.45 -29.88 29.44
C ASP A 82 28.60 -29.50 30.40
N GLU A 83 28.29 -29.19 31.66
CA GLU A 83 29.27 -28.69 32.66
C GLU A 83 30.45 -29.64 32.88
N ASP A 84 30.25 -30.94 32.63
CA ASP A 84 31.25 -32.01 32.75
C ASP A 84 32.20 -32.11 31.53
N SER A 85 31.99 -31.32 30.49
CA SER A 85 32.79 -31.35 29.26
C SER A 85 34.25 -30.86 29.43
N GLY A 86 34.55 -30.17 30.54
CA GLY A 86 35.89 -29.65 30.85
C GLY A 86 36.39 -28.54 29.91
N LYS A 87 35.53 -28.03 29.00
CA LYS A 87 35.90 -26.97 28.04
C LYS A 87 35.68 -25.58 28.66
N ASP A 88 36.76 -24.87 28.94
CA ASP A 88 36.68 -23.48 29.43
C ASP A 88 36.40 -22.46 28.31
N GLU A 89 36.74 -22.78 27.07
CA GLU A 89 36.56 -21.93 25.90
C GLU A 89 36.37 -22.80 24.65
N ASN A 90 35.38 -22.48 23.82
CA ASN A 90 35.14 -23.19 22.56
C ASN A 90 34.62 -22.25 21.47
N ILE A 91 35.00 -22.54 20.22
CA ILE A 91 34.48 -21.88 19.02
C ILE A 91 33.65 -22.90 18.26
N SER A 92 32.42 -22.51 17.93
CA SER A 92 31.51 -23.31 17.12
C SER A 92 31.09 -22.56 15.88
N TYR A 93 30.72 -23.32 14.84
CA TYR A 93 30.17 -22.77 13.62
C TYR A 93 28.87 -23.47 13.25
N ILE A 94 27.92 -22.68 12.77
CA ILE A 94 26.68 -23.13 12.18
C ILE A 94 26.60 -22.49 10.80
N TYR A 95 26.27 -23.24 9.77
CA TYR A 95 26.10 -22.68 8.42
C TYR A 95 24.97 -23.36 7.65
N MET A 96 24.49 -22.65 6.63
CA MET A 96 23.53 -23.14 5.66
C MET A 96 23.95 -22.70 4.25
N GLU A 97 24.10 -23.68 3.37
CA GLU A 97 24.38 -23.53 1.96
C GLU A 97 23.05 -23.54 1.18
N PHE A 98 22.91 -22.58 0.28
CA PHE A 98 21.82 -22.45 -0.66
C PHE A 98 22.35 -22.68 -2.08
N LYS A 99 21.50 -23.28 -2.92
CA LYS A 99 21.76 -23.49 -4.34
C LYS A 99 20.66 -22.83 -5.17
N LYS A 100 21.03 -22.16 -6.26
CA LYS A 100 20.08 -21.70 -7.29
C LYS A 100 19.64 -22.87 -8.17
N GLU A 101 18.32 -23.06 -8.33
CA GLU A 101 17.74 -24.21 -9.05
C GLU A 101 18.28 -24.39 -10.47
N LYS A 102 18.53 -23.30 -11.20
CA LYS A 102 18.90 -23.36 -12.62
C LYS A 102 20.38 -23.18 -12.92
N THR A 103 21.08 -22.37 -12.13
CA THR A 103 22.46 -21.95 -12.45
C THR A 103 23.52 -22.68 -11.62
N GLU A 104 23.10 -23.50 -10.66
CA GLU A 104 23.98 -24.16 -9.69
C GLU A 104 24.91 -23.20 -8.92
N ASN A 105 24.56 -21.91 -8.85
CA ASN A 105 25.30 -20.97 -8.00
C ASN A 105 25.07 -21.35 -6.54
N TYR A 106 26.13 -21.24 -5.75
CA TYR A 106 26.11 -21.51 -4.32
C TYR A 106 26.30 -20.23 -3.52
N LEU A 107 25.54 -20.11 -2.45
CA LEU A 107 25.66 -19.07 -1.45
C LEU A 107 25.64 -19.74 -0.09
N THR A 108 26.59 -19.42 0.78
CA THR A 108 26.58 -19.95 2.14
C THR A 108 26.46 -18.81 3.12
N ILE A 109 25.51 -18.89 4.05
CA ILE A 109 25.48 -18.04 5.23
C ILE A 109 25.88 -18.86 6.44
N GLY A 110 26.45 -18.23 7.44
CA GLY A 110 26.73 -18.90 8.70
C GLY A 110 27.05 -17.94 9.82
N MET A 111 27.26 -18.50 11.00
CA MET A 111 27.74 -17.78 12.16
C MET A 111 28.80 -18.57 12.89
N GLY A 112 29.80 -17.85 13.37
CA GLY A 112 30.73 -18.30 14.39
C GLY A 112 30.31 -17.79 15.75
N LEU A 113 30.39 -18.68 16.73
CA LEU A 113 30.06 -18.42 18.11
C LEU A 113 31.24 -18.83 18.98
N LYS A 114 31.71 -17.93 19.82
CA LYS A 114 32.78 -18.20 20.78
C LYS A 114 32.26 -17.99 22.19
N ALA A 115 32.24 -19.07 22.95
CA ALA A 115 31.82 -19.05 24.34
C ALA A 115 33.03 -19.29 25.25
N LYS A 116 33.04 -18.64 26.41
CA LYS A 116 34.01 -18.86 27.47
C LYS A 116 33.30 -18.93 28.81
N LYS A 117 33.68 -19.90 29.65
CA LYS A 117 33.05 -20.11 30.96
C LYS A 117 33.13 -18.83 31.80
N GLY A 118 31.99 -18.37 32.31
CA GLY A 118 31.88 -17.16 33.12
C GLY A 118 32.04 -15.84 32.35
N LYS A 119 32.13 -15.85 31.02
CA LYS A 119 32.09 -14.66 30.15
C LYS A 119 30.93 -14.76 29.16
N GLY A 120 30.61 -13.63 28.52
CA GLY A 120 29.57 -13.59 27.49
C GLY A 120 29.98 -14.24 26.17
N LEU A 121 28.98 -14.50 25.33
CA LEU A 121 29.11 -15.06 23.98
C LEU A 121 29.58 -14.03 22.94
N ASP A 122 30.72 -14.30 22.33
CA ASP A 122 31.19 -13.59 21.13
C ASP A 122 30.53 -14.17 19.87
N PHE A 123 30.12 -13.29 18.95
CA PHE A 123 29.40 -13.64 17.72
C PHE A 123 30.01 -12.95 16.51
N TRP A 124 30.03 -13.66 15.38
CA TRP A 124 30.19 -13.08 14.06
C TRP A 124 29.40 -13.89 13.04
N GLY A 125 28.63 -13.19 12.21
CA GLY A 125 27.94 -13.78 11.07
C GLY A 125 28.75 -13.58 9.79
N PHE A 126 28.62 -14.49 8.84
CA PHE A 126 29.35 -14.42 7.57
C PHE A 126 28.50 -14.90 6.39
N ALA A 127 28.84 -14.43 5.21
CA ALA A 127 28.32 -14.93 3.94
C ALA A 127 29.49 -15.20 2.97
N ILE A 128 29.41 -16.31 2.23
CA ILE A 128 30.33 -16.68 1.15
C ILE A 128 29.52 -16.61 -0.15
N THR A 129 29.88 -15.69 -1.03
CA THR A 129 29.08 -15.29 -2.20
C THR A 129 29.76 -15.61 -3.54
N ASP A 130 31.02 -16.03 -3.50
CA ASP A 130 31.83 -16.37 -4.68
C ASP A 130 31.70 -17.82 -5.17
N GLY A 131 30.74 -18.57 -4.61
CA GLY A 131 30.45 -19.95 -4.97
C GLY A 131 31.32 -21.00 -4.29
N ARG A 132 32.32 -20.61 -3.46
CA ARG A 132 33.07 -21.57 -2.63
C ARG A 132 32.15 -22.27 -1.65
N ARG A 133 32.39 -23.57 -1.47
CA ARG A 133 31.52 -24.43 -0.67
C ARG A 133 32.23 -24.91 0.59
N ILE A 134 31.53 -24.85 1.71
CA ILE A 134 32.05 -25.36 2.98
C ILE A 134 32.20 -26.89 2.89
N GLY A 135 33.33 -27.40 3.39
CA GLY A 135 33.72 -28.80 3.35
C GLY A 135 34.33 -29.25 2.02
N LYS A 136 34.39 -28.38 1.00
CA LYS A 136 34.98 -28.66 -0.31
C LYS A 136 36.11 -27.70 -0.65
N ASP A 137 35.75 -26.45 -0.92
CA ASP A 137 36.66 -25.38 -1.35
C ASP A 137 37.01 -24.45 -0.19
N PHE A 138 36.15 -24.43 0.85
CA PHE A 138 36.29 -23.62 2.04
C PHE A 138 36.19 -24.49 3.29
N PHE A 139 37.11 -24.32 4.23
CA PHE A 139 37.09 -25.04 5.51
C PHE A 139 37.03 -24.04 6.66
N LEU A 140 36.09 -24.25 7.58
CA LEU A 140 35.91 -23.45 8.79
C LEU A 140 36.90 -23.81 9.92
N TYR A 141 37.85 -24.70 9.63
CA TYR A 141 38.90 -25.13 10.55
C TYR A 141 40.26 -25.19 9.85
N LYS A 142 41.31 -25.18 10.67
CA LYS A 142 42.67 -25.54 10.27
C LYS A 142 42.91 -27.00 10.60
N LYS A 143 43.61 -27.69 9.71
CA LYS A 143 44.02 -29.08 9.89
C LYS A 143 45.54 -29.08 10.09
N ILE A 144 45.97 -28.87 11.33
CA ILE A 144 47.38 -28.97 11.73
C ILE A 144 47.59 -30.40 12.25
N ASP A 145 47.05 -30.71 13.42
CA ASP A 145 47.01 -32.09 13.99
C ASP A 145 45.57 -32.55 14.28
N GLN A 146 44.72 -31.63 14.68
CA GLN A 146 43.28 -31.81 14.90
C GLN A 146 42.52 -30.70 14.15
N LYS A 147 41.20 -30.86 13.99
CA LYS A 147 40.35 -29.82 13.40
C LYS A 147 40.18 -28.68 14.41
N VAL A 148 40.93 -27.61 14.23
CA VAL A 148 40.85 -26.40 15.08
C VAL A 148 40.00 -25.35 14.36
N PRO A 149 38.82 -24.97 14.89
CA PRO A 149 37.97 -23.95 14.26
C PRO A 149 38.69 -22.62 14.08
N LEU A 150 38.42 -21.94 12.96
CA LEU A 150 38.97 -20.62 12.70
C LEU A 150 38.46 -19.61 13.73
N SER A 151 39.32 -18.71 14.18
CA SER A 151 38.89 -17.50 14.87
C SER A 151 38.24 -16.51 13.89
N ARG A 152 37.51 -15.52 14.40
CA ARG A 152 36.89 -14.45 13.58
C ARG A 152 37.87 -13.84 12.56
N ARG A 153 39.06 -13.45 13.02
CA ARG A 153 40.09 -12.82 12.17
C ARG A 153 40.59 -13.75 11.07
N GLU A 154 40.77 -15.02 11.39
CA GLU A 154 41.21 -16.01 10.41
C GLU A 154 40.13 -16.34 9.39
N LEU A 155 38.87 -16.37 9.83
CA LEU A 155 37.72 -16.51 8.93
C LEU A 155 37.63 -15.32 7.97
N GLU A 156 37.68 -14.10 8.50
CA GLU A 156 37.61 -12.86 7.73
C GLU A 156 38.73 -12.79 6.68
N ASN A 157 39.97 -13.07 7.08
CA ASN A 157 41.11 -13.14 6.16
C ASN A 157 40.95 -14.22 5.08
N ARG A 158 40.32 -15.35 5.40
CA ARG A 158 40.13 -16.46 4.46
C ARG A 158 38.94 -16.23 3.52
N ILE A 159 37.90 -15.54 3.97
CA ILE A 159 36.79 -15.10 3.11
C ILE A 159 37.32 -14.08 2.11
N GLY A 160 38.09 -13.07 2.57
CA GLY A 160 38.63 -12.03 1.70
C GLY A 160 37.52 -11.34 0.91
N ASP A 161 37.75 -11.10 -0.38
CA ASP A 161 36.77 -10.44 -1.28
C ASP A 161 35.60 -11.34 -1.69
N GLY A 162 35.63 -12.62 -1.34
CA GLY A 162 34.63 -13.62 -1.74
C GLY A 162 33.39 -13.68 -0.84
N GLY A 163 33.20 -12.70 0.03
CA GLY A 163 32.12 -12.67 0.99
C GLY A 163 32.22 -11.52 1.98
N GLU A 164 31.43 -11.58 3.05
CA GLU A 164 31.39 -10.55 4.09
C GLU A 164 31.30 -11.17 5.48
N VAL A 165 31.85 -10.48 6.49
CA VAL A 165 31.72 -10.84 7.91
C VAL A 165 31.14 -9.65 8.68
N LYS A 166 30.13 -9.90 9.51
CA LYS A 166 29.46 -8.90 10.36
C LYS A 166 29.51 -9.33 11.82
N THR A 167 29.74 -8.38 12.71
CA THR A 167 29.83 -8.64 14.17
C THR A 167 28.56 -8.25 14.92
N LYS A 168 27.75 -7.34 14.36
CA LYS A 168 26.46 -6.95 14.93
C LYS A 168 25.35 -7.78 14.32
N GLN A 169 24.33 -8.09 15.12
CA GLN A 169 23.16 -8.86 14.70
C GLN A 169 22.39 -8.13 13.59
N LYS A 170 22.08 -6.83 13.76
CA LYS A 170 21.33 -6.06 12.75
C LYS A 170 22.04 -6.03 11.40
N ASP A 171 23.36 -5.88 11.41
CA ASP A 171 24.17 -5.87 10.18
C ASP A 171 24.21 -7.26 9.52
N TYR A 172 24.27 -8.33 10.31
CA TYR A 172 24.15 -9.70 9.81
C TYR A 172 22.78 -9.95 9.18
N MET A 173 21.72 -9.54 9.86
CA MET A 173 20.34 -9.66 9.38
C MET A 173 20.14 -8.93 8.05
N ALA A 174 20.65 -7.70 7.94
CA ALA A 174 20.61 -6.93 6.68
C ALA A 174 21.41 -7.61 5.56
N MET A 175 22.57 -8.19 5.89
CA MET A 175 23.38 -8.96 4.94
C MET A 175 22.63 -10.20 4.44
N VAL A 176 21.97 -10.95 5.33
CA VAL A 176 21.16 -12.11 4.94
C VAL A 176 19.97 -11.70 4.07
N ASN A 177 19.25 -10.64 4.45
CA ASN A 177 18.16 -10.09 3.64
C ASN A 177 18.64 -9.76 2.21
N LYS A 178 19.74 -8.99 2.09
CA LYS A 178 20.35 -8.60 0.81
C LYS A 178 20.66 -9.79 -0.10
N TYR A 179 21.18 -10.89 0.45
CA TYR A 179 21.64 -12.02 -0.37
C TYR A 179 20.55 -13.08 -0.66
N LEU A 180 19.57 -13.26 0.22
CA LEU A 180 18.57 -14.31 0.10
C LEU A 180 17.17 -13.85 -0.29
N PHE A 181 16.69 -12.73 0.26
CA PHE A 181 15.27 -12.37 0.19
C PHE A 181 15.03 -11.08 -0.61
N GLY A 182 15.85 -10.06 -0.41
CA GLY A 182 15.77 -8.80 -1.15
C GLY A 182 14.57 -7.93 -0.77
N PHE A 183 14.14 -7.94 0.50
CA PHE A 183 13.18 -6.95 1.00
C PHE A 183 13.82 -5.56 1.02
N ASP A 184 13.05 -4.54 0.64
CA ASP A 184 13.51 -3.15 0.65
C ASP A 184 13.68 -2.63 2.08
N GLU A 185 12.71 -2.93 2.96
CA GLU A 185 12.72 -2.57 4.37
C GLU A 185 13.14 -3.76 5.25
N LEU A 186 14.00 -3.51 6.23
CA LEU A 186 14.51 -4.58 7.11
C LEU A 186 13.44 -5.06 8.10
N GLU A 187 12.49 -4.19 8.42
CA GLU A 187 11.34 -4.43 9.27
C GLU A 187 10.42 -5.51 8.67
N GLU A 188 10.17 -5.47 7.36
CA GLU A 188 9.39 -6.51 6.66
C GLU A 188 10.09 -7.88 6.73
N TYR A 189 11.42 -7.88 6.60
CA TYR A 189 12.21 -9.10 6.79
C TYR A 189 12.11 -9.62 8.23
N ASP A 190 12.18 -8.74 9.23
CA ASP A 190 12.00 -9.12 10.65
C ASP A 190 10.63 -9.76 10.90
N GLU A 191 9.58 -9.20 10.32
CA GLU A 191 8.22 -9.74 10.40
C GLU A 191 8.11 -11.13 9.76
N LEU A 192 8.70 -11.33 8.58
CA LEU A 192 8.77 -12.66 7.96
C LEU A 192 9.45 -13.68 8.89
N ILE A 193 10.59 -13.32 9.48
CA ILE A 193 11.31 -14.24 10.36
C ILE A 193 10.51 -14.54 11.63
N LYS A 194 9.85 -13.52 12.22
CA LYS A 194 8.94 -13.72 13.35
C LYS A 194 7.80 -14.67 13.01
N LEU A 195 7.20 -14.54 11.82
CA LEU A 195 6.17 -15.45 11.33
C LEU A 195 6.69 -16.88 11.20
N LEU A 196 7.88 -17.08 10.61
CA LEU A 196 8.51 -18.40 10.50
C LEU A 196 8.75 -19.04 11.88
N VAL A 197 9.19 -18.25 12.86
CA VAL A 197 9.38 -18.71 14.25
C VAL A 197 8.06 -19.12 14.90
N GLN A 198 6.98 -18.38 14.67
CA GLN A 198 5.66 -18.70 15.22
C GLN A 198 5.11 -19.99 14.61
N LEU A 199 5.19 -20.14 13.28
CA LEU A 199 4.72 -21.32 12.54
C LEU A 199 5.47 -22.60 12.91
N ARG A 200 6.69 -22.49 13.42
CA ARG A 200 7.52 -23.63 13.88
C ARG A 200 6.93 -24.35 15.10
N THR A 201 6.09 -23.69 15.90
CA THR A 201 5.66 -24.23 17.20
C THR A 201 4.71 -25.43 17.00
N PRO A 202 5.08 -26.65 17.41
CA PRO A 202 4.37 -27.88 17.04
C PRO A 202 3.01 -28.08 17.73
N LYS A 203 2.55 -27.13 18.55
CA LYS A 203 1.31 -27.28 19.34
C LYS A 203 0.09 -26.75 18.61
N LEU A 204 -0.27 -27.39 17.49
CA LEU A 204 -1.61 -27.32 16.88
C LEU A 204 -2.74 -27.61 17.90
N SER A 205 -2.43 -28.27 19.02
CA SER A 205 -3.41 -28.80 19.96
C SER A 205 -3.62 -28.01 21.25
N LYS A 206 -2.88 -26.92 21.54
CA LYS A 206 -3.05 -26.27 22.86
C LYS A 206 -3.26 -24.77 22.92
N GLU A 207 -3.06 -23.96 21.86
CA GLU A 207 -3.43 -22.53 21.95
C GLU A 207 -3.47 -21.76 20.61
N PHE A 208 -3.83 -22.42 19.50
CA PHE A 208 -4.17 -21.69 18.26
C PHE A 208 -5.59 -21.15 18.33
N ARG A 209 -5.79 -20.09 19.13
CA ARG A 209 -7.06 -19.36 19.11
C ARG A 209 -7.22 -18.71 17.73
N PRO A 210 -8.40 -18.79 17.09
CA PRO A 210 -8.67 -18.12 15.81
C PRO A 210 -8.29 -16.64 15.81
N THR A 211 -8.35 -15.98 16.97
CA THR A 211 -7.90 -14.59 17.16
C THR A 211 -6.41 -14.39 16.89
N VAL A 212 -5.54 -15.33 17.26
CA VAL A 212 -4.09 -15.20 17.01
C VAL A 212 -3.79 -15.39 15.53
N ILE A 213 -4.48 -16.32 14.85
CA ILE A 213 -4.36 -16.47 13.40
C ILE A 213 -4.91 -15.25 12.68
N TYR A 214 -6.04 -14.72 13.13
CA TYR A 214 -6.61 -13.48 12.60
C TYR A 214 -5.66 -12.30 12.82
N GLU A 215 -5.06 -12.16 14.00
CA GLU A 215 -4.10 -11.09 14.32
C GLU A 215 -2.81 -11.22 13.50
N ILE A 216 -2.28 -12.44 13.32
CA ILE A 216 -1.13 -12.70 12.45
C ILE A 216 -1.47 -12.39 11.00
N LEU A 217 -2.60 -12.88 10.48
CA LEU A 217 -3.04 -12.59 9.11
C LEU A 217 -3.30 -11.11 8.91
N ASN A 218 -3.93 -10.44 9.89
CA ASN A 218 -4.24 -9.02 9.83
C ASN A 218 -3.00 -8.13 9.94
N ASN A 219 -1.98 -8.56 10.70
CA ASN A 219 -0.68 -7.89 10.74
C ASN A 219 0.18 -8.22 9.51
N SER A 220 0.00 -9.39 8.90
CA SER A 220 0.68 -9.80 7.65
C SER A 220 0.02 -9.21 6.40
N LEU A 221 -1.24 -8.76 6.52
CA LEU A 221 -1.84 -7.88 5.53
C LEU A 221 -1.12 -6.54 5.69
N GLN A 222 -0.38 -6.13 4.66
CA GLN A 222 0.30 -4.84 4.64
C GLN A 222 -0.68 -3.77 5.14
N PRO A 223 -0.32 -2.99 6.19
CA PRO A 223 -1.08 -1.79 6.50
C PRO A 223 -1.13 -0.98 5.20
N LEU A 224 -2.34 -0.62 4.76
CA LEU A 224 -2.52 0.21 3.57
C LEU A 224 -1.59 1.41 3.70
N SER A 225 -0.74 1.62 2.70
CA SER A 225 0.23 2.69 2.76
C SER A 225 -0.49 4.04 2.89
N ASP A 226 0.16 5.04 3.49
CA ASP A 226 -0.39 6.40 3.50
C ASP A 226 -0.65 6.92 2.06
N GLU A 227 0.06 6.39 1.06
CA GLU A 227 -0.20 6.65 -0.36
C GLU A 227 -1.53 6.04 -0.85
N ASP A 228 -1.92 4.86 -0.36
CA ASP A 228 -3.20 4.22 -0.68
C ASP A 228 -4.39 4.88 0.04
N LEU A 229 -4.15 5.48 1.22
CA LEU A 229 -5.19 6.15 2.02
C LEU A 229 -5.52 7.56 1.51
N ARG A 230 -4.53 8.28 0.96
CA ARG A 230 -4.72 9.64 0.42
C ARG A 230 -5.85 9.76 -0.61
N PRO A 231 -5.93 8.91 -1.66
CA PRO A 231 -7.01 8.97 -2.64
C PRO A 231 -8.40 8.79 -2.02
N MET A 232 -8.52 7.99 -0.95
CA MET A 232 -9.79 7.81 -0.25
C MET A 232 -10.18 9.04 0.56
N SER A 233 -9.24 9.66 1.26
CA SER A 233 -9.48 10.92 1.98
C SER A 233 -9.89 12.05 1.01
N GLU A 234 -9.17 12.18 -0.12
CA GLU A 234 -9.51 13.15 -1.16
C GLU A 234 -10.89 12.87 -1.79
N ALA A 235 -11.25 11.60 -1.99
CA ALA A 235 -12.57 11.24 -2.50
C ALA A 235 -13.70 11.60 -1.53
N ILE A 236 -13.50 11.41 -0.22
CA ILE A 236 -14.47 11.78 0.81
C ILE A 236 -14.63 13.31 0.87
N GLU A 237 -13.53 14.04 0.88
CA GLU A 237 -13.57 15.52 0.88
C GLU A 237 -14.25 16.07 -0.38
N ASN A 238 -13.99 15.46 -1.53
CA ASN A 238 -14.69 15.79 -2.77
C ASN A 238 -16.19 15.49 -2.71
N MET A 239 -16.61 14.38 -2.09
CA MET A 239 -18.03 14.09 -1.90
C MET A 239 -18.73 15.12 -1.01
N ASP A 240 -18.10 15.52 0.10
CA ASP A 240 -18.65 16.55 0.98
C ASP A 240 -18.76 17.90 0.27
N ASN A 241 -17.74 18.28 -0.51
CA ASN A 241 -17.78 19.48 -1.34
C ASN A 241 -18.90 19.44 -2.39
N ILE A 242 -19.10 18.29 -3.06
CA ILE A 242 -20.19 18.11 -4.03
C ILE A 242 -21.55 18.22 -3.34
N LYS A 243 -21.72 17.60 -2.17
CA LYS A 243 -22.96 17.67 -1.39
C LYS A 243 -23.30 19.10 -0.99
N ASN A 244 -22.34 19.84 -0.43
CA ASN A 244 -22.53 21.24 -0.05
C ASN A 244 -22.91 22.11 -1.27
N LYS A 245 -22.27 21.88 -2.41
CA LYS A 245 -22.56 22.62 -3.66
C LYS A 245 -23.95 22.27 -4.21
N LEU A 246 -24.37 21.01 -4.09
CA LEU A 246 -25.71 20.57 -4.47
C LEU A 246 -26.77 21.25 -3.61
N GLU A 247 -26.59 21.28 -2.29
CA GLU A 247 -27.51 21.96 -1.36
C GLU A 247 -27.64 23.46 -1.69
N GLN A 248 -26.52 24.15 -1.96
CA GLN A 248 -26.54 25.55 -2.38
C GLN A 248 -27.28 25.77 -3.70
N LEU A 249 -27.08 24.89 -4.68
CA LEU A 249 -27.77 24.95 -5.98
C LEU A 249 -29.28 24.71 -5.84
N GLU A 250 -29.69 23.81 -4.95
CA GLU A 250 -31.11 23.58 -4.66
C GLU A 250 -31.76 24.82 -4.06
N VAL A 251 -31.11 25.46 -3.08
CA VAL A 251 -31.60 26.71 -2.48
C VAL A 251 -31.70 27.80 -3.54
N SER A 252 -30.65 27.99 -4.35
CA SER A 252 -30.64 28.98 -5.42
C SER A 252 -31.76 28.74 -6.45
N ASN A 253 -32.01 27.48 -6.81
CA ASN A 253 -33.10 27.12 -7.72
C ASN A 253 -34.48 27.39 -7.11
N ARG A 254 -34.67 27.13 -5.80
CA ARG A 254 -35.93 27.45 -5.11
C ARG A 254 -36.19 28.96 -5.12
N GLU A 255 -35.19 29.78 -4.84
CA GLU A 255 -35.32 31.24 -4.88
C GLU A 255 -35.55 31.77 -6.31
N ALA A 256 -34.84 31.26 -7.29
CA ALA A 256 -35.05 31.61 -8.70
C ALA A 256 -36.48 31.27 -9.17
N LYS A 257 -37.04 30.14 -8.73
CA LYS A 257 -38.45 29.77 -9.01
C LYS A 257 -39.44 30.75 -8.37
N LYS A 258 -39.18 31.25 -7.16
CA LYS A 258 -40.02 32.29 -6.54
C LYS A 258 -39.96 33.58 -7.34
N LEU A 259 -38.76 34.03 -7.71
CA LEU A 259 -38.57 35.23 -8.51
C LEU A 259 -39.29 35.14 -9.86
N LYS A 260 -39.17 33.99 -10.55
CA LYS A 260 -39.86 33.72 -11.81
C LYS A 260 -41.37 33.91 -11.70
N LYS A 261 -42.01 33.39 -10.64
CA LYS A 261 -43.46 33.56 -10.42
C LYS A 261 -43.86 35.03 -10.30
N VAL A 262 -43.08 35.83 -9.57
CA VAL A 262 -43.34 37.27 -9.41
C VAL A 262 -43.13 38.00 -10.74
N TYR A 263 -42.09 37.64 -11.48
CA TYR A 263 -41.81 38.22 -12.80
C TYR A 263 -42.89 37.88 -13.84
N GLU A 264 -43.42 36.66 -13.83
CA GLU A 264 -44.54 36.26 -14.69
C GLU A 264 -45.82 37.06 -14.37
N ALA A 265 -46.12 37.24 -13.08
CA ALA A 265 -47.25 38.07 -12.67
C ALA A 265 -47.09 39.54 -13.10
N TYR A 266 -45.90 40.11 -12.93
CA TYR A 266 -45.58 41.46 -13.39
C TYR A 266 -45.69 41.58 -14.92
N ASN A 267 -45.10 40.66 -15.67
CA ASN A 267 -45.18 40.65 -17.13
C ASN A 267 -46.63 40.55 -17.63
N ASN A 268 -47.45 39.72 -17.00
CA ASN A 268 -48.87 39.63 -17.32
C ASN A 268 -49.60 40.94 -17.03
N PHE A 269 -49.33 41.58 -15.90
CA PHE A 269 -49.92 42.87 -15.56
C PHE A 269 -49.56 43.95 -16.60
N VAL A 270 -48.27 44.09 -16.94
CA VAL A 270 -47.80 45.04 -17.96
C VAL A 270 -48.39 44.72 -19.34
N LEU A 271 -48.53 43.44 -19.68
CA LEU A 271 -49.18 43.03 -20.94
C LEU A 271 -50.65 43.44 -20.96
N PHE A 272 -51.38 43.26 -19.86
CA PHE A 272 -52.78 43.68 -19.74
C PHE A 272 -52.94 45.21 -19.82
N GLU A 273 -52.08 45.98 -19.16
CA GLU A 273 -52.09 47.45 -19.28
C GLU A 273 -51.86 47.89 -20.73
N LYS A 274 -50.81 47.37 -21.39
CA LYS A 274 -50.54 47.71 -22.79
C LYS A 274 -51.66 47.29 -23.73
N ALA A 275 -52.27 46.12 -23.50
CA ALA A 275 -53.41 45.66 -24.28
C ALA A 275 -54.64 46.57 -24.09
N ARG A 276 -54.90 47.03 -22.86
CA ARG A 276 -55.96 47.99 -22.55
C ARG A 276 -55.72 49.33 -23.24
N ASP A 277 -54.52 49.89 -23.11
CA ASP A 277 -54.15 51.15 -23.77
C ASP A 277 -54.31 51.07 -25.30
N TYR A 278 -53.96 49.92 -25.88
CA TYR A 278 -54.15 49.66 -27.31
C TYR A 278 -55.63 49.64 -27.69
N VAL A 279 -56.49 48.95 -26.91
CA VAL A 279 -57.94 48.92 -27.14
C VAL A 279 -58.55 50.32 -27.01
N ASP A 280 -58.21 51.06 -25.96
CA ASP A 280 -58.71 52.42 -25.73
C ASP A 280 -58.28 53.37 -26.87
N SER A 281 -57.04 53.24 -27.34
CA SER A 281 -56.53 54.00 -28.48
C SER A 281 -57.22 53.61 -29.79
N TYR A 282 -57.51 52.32 -29.98
CA TYR A 282 -58.23 51.82 -31.15
C TYR A 282 -59.69 52.31 -31.17
N ASP A 283 -60.38 52.33 -30.02
CA ASP A 283 -61.74 52.85 -29.91
C ASP A 283 -61.80 54.37 -30.12
N LYS A 284 -60.81 55.12 -29.63
CA LYS A 284 -60.65 56.55 -29.96
C LYS A 284 -60.41 56.77 -31.45
N LEU A 285 -59.57 55.97 -32.08
CA LEU A 285 -59.33 56.05 -33.52
C LEU A 285 -60.62 55.78 -34.30
N LYS A 286 -61.39 54.77 -33.90
CA LYS A 286 -62.67 54.40 -34.52
C LYS A 286 -63.72 55.51 -34.39
N SER A 287 -63.81 56.17 -33.23
CA SER A 287 -64.73 57.29 -33.02
C SER A 287 -64.33 58.52 -33.86
N LEU A 288 -63.04 58.84 -33.93
CA LEU A 288 -62.50 59.91 -34.78
C LEU A 288 -62.73 59.65 -36.27
N ILE A 289 -62.58 58.40 -36.74
CA ILE A 289 -62.91 58.02 -38.13
C ILE A 289 -64.39 58.26 -38.41
N LYS A 290 -65.29 57.88 -37.50
CA LYS A 290 -66.74 58.10 -37.62
C LYS A 290 -67.13 59.58 -37.58
N GLU A 291 -66.40 60.40 -36.83
CA GLU A 291 -66.62 61.84 -36.78
C GLU A 291 -66.11 62.51 -38.06
N LYS A 292 -64.94 62.11 -38.55
CA LYS A 292 -64.39 62.56 -39.83
C LYS A 292 -65.36 62.29 -40.98
N SER A 293 -65.94 61.07 -41.06
CA SER A 293 -66.91 60.75 -42.12
C SER A 293 -68.16 61.64 -42.06
N LYS A 294 -68.70 61.89 -40.86
CA LYS A 294 -69.83 62.83 -40.67
C LYS A 294 -69.49 64.27 -41.08
N LEU A 295 -68.28 64.72 -40.79
CA LEU A 295 -67.82 66.06 -41.18
C LEU A 295 -67.61 66.16 -42.70
N GLU A 296 -67.11 65.09 -43.34
CA GLU A 296 -67.01 65.01 -44.80
C GLU A 296 -68.40 65.05 -45.45
N ASP A 297 -69.38 64.32 -44.93
CA ASP A 297 -70.77 64.37 -45.41
C ASP A 297 -71.37 65.78 -45.27
N LYS A 298 -71.17 66.42 -44.10
CA LYS A 298 -71.59 67.82 -43.88
C LYS A 298 -70.91 68.79 -44.85
N LYS A 299 -69.61 68.61 -45.12
CA LYS A 299 -68.85 69.43 -46.08
C LYS A 299 -69.39 69.27 -47.50
N VAL A 300 -69.77 68.06 -47.91
CA VAL A 300 -70.42 67.79 -49.20
C VAL A 300 -71.77 68.48 -49.29
N ILE A 301 -72.60 68.37 -48.26
CA ILE A 301 -73.92 69.04 -48.21
C ILE A 301 -73.76 70.57 -48.26
N MET A 302 -72.80 71.12 -47.52
CA MET A 302 -72.55 72.56 -47.47
C MET A 302 -71.99 73.09 -48.80
N LYS A 303 -71.12 72.32 -49.48
CA LYS A 303 -70.69 72.61 -50.86
C LYS A 303 -71.87 72.63 -51.84
N LYS A 304 -72.79 71.67 -51.75
CA LYS A 304 -74.01 71.65 -52.58
C LYS A 304 -74.88 72.89 -52.32
N LYS A 305 -75.13 73.24 -51.05
CA LYS A 305 -75.87 74.45 -50.69
C LYS A 305 -75.20 75.73 -51.20
N PHE A 306 -73.88 75.83 -51.10
CA PHE A 306 -73.12 76.96 -51.60
C PHE A 306 -73.20 77.09 -53.14
N GLN A 307 -73.14 75.98 -53.88
CA GLN A 307 -73.36 75.99 -55.33
C GLN A 307 -74.77 76.44 -55.72
N VAL A 308 -75.79 76.05 -54.95
CA VAL A 308 -77.18 76.50 -55.17
C VAL A 308 -77.29 78.01 -54.91
N LEU A 309 -76.71 78.51 -53.82
CA LEU A 309 -76.69 79.96 -53.53
C LEU A 309 -75.93 80.77 -54.58
N LEU A 310 -74.82 80.24 -55.12
CA LEU A 310 -74.09 80.84 -56.24
C LEU A 310 -74.93 80.88 -57.53
N LYS A 311 -75.74 79.86 -57.80
CA LYS A 311 -76.71 79.89 -58.92
C LYS A 311 -77.78 80.95 -58.70
N ILE A 312 -78.33 81.06 -57.48
CA ILE A 312 -79.35 82.05 -57.13
C ILE A 312 -78.77 83.48 -57.24
N SER A 313 -77.55 83.72 -56.76
CA SER A 313 -76.91 85.04 -56.85
C SER A 313 -76.56 85.44 -58.28
N ARG A 314 -76.18 84.47 -59.13
CA ARG A 314 -76.04 84.70 -60.59
C ARG A 314 -77.38 85.07 -61.22
N ASN A 315 -78.47 84.36 -60.92
CA ASN A 315 -79.80 84.69 -61.45
C ASN A 315 -80.30 86.08 -60.98
N LEU A 316 -80.02 86.48 -59.73
CA LEU A 316 -80.36 87.81 -59.22
C LEU A 316 -79.54 88.95 -59.87
N ARG A 317 -78.31 88.67 -60.33
CA ARG A 317 -77.52 89.63 -61.13
C ARG A 317 -78.03 89.77 -62.56
N TYR A 318 -78.58 88.72 -63.15
CA TYR A 318 -79.22 88.79 -64.46
C TYR A 318 -80.57 89.53 -64.45
N ASN A 319 -81.36 89.40 -63.36
CA ASN A 319 -82.64 90.11 -63.21
C ASN A 319 -82.54 91.58 -62.75
N LYS A 320 -81.33 92.14 -62.64
CA LYS A 320 -81.09 93.57 -62.32
C LYS A 320 -80.61 94.39 -63.52
N ILE A 321 -80.55 93.81 -64.73
CA ILE A 321 -80.08 94.47 -65.96
C ILE A 321 -81.19 94.60 -67.03
N ILE A 322 -82.47 94.42 -66.67
CA ILE A 322 -83.60 94.70 -67.57
C ILE A 322 -84.62 95.58 -66.86
#